data_AF-A0A1S5VSA8-F1
#
_entry.id   AF-A0A1S5VSA8-F1
#
_cell.length_a   1.000
_cell.length_b   1.000
_cell.length_c   1.000
_cell.angle_alpha   90.00
_cell.angle_beta   90.00
_cell.angle_gamma   90.00
#
_symmetry.space_group_name_H-M   'P 1'
#
loop_
_entity.id
_entity.type
_entity.pdbx_description
1 polymer ?
#
loop_
_entity_poly.entity_id
_entity_poly.type
_entity_poly.pdbx_seq_one_letter_code
_entity_poly.pdbx_strand_id
1 'polypeptide(L)'
;MPSNSTKILLLTTLVGGVLMSVSSNSWLGAWMGLEINLMSFIPLMSNVKNMYNTEASLKYFIVQVLASATLLFMVVMKTLTEDLFTFETNPYTPMIICTPLLLKSGAAPLHWWFPGVMEGLSWENCALLMTVQKAAPLMLMSYLIEINVFTLSIILLSTIVGSIGGLNQTSMRSILTYSSINHTGWMLIALTTSENLWLVYFMIYSTLALAVVSAIKLSSTSFINQTMMTNKDAALMKFMMFTSLLSLGGLPPFLGFLPKWIVIQAMIMNNMAPLATVVVVTSLITLYYYLKISYSSFVILNTEPKWNLKLHKNKSTKNISAMILTSISLTGMAACTIISNIN
;
A
#
# COMPACT_ATOMS: atom_id res chain seq x y z
N MET A 1 -25.21 9.35 8.69
CA MET A 1 -24.94 10.41 7.70
C MET A 1 -25.07 11.77 8.38
N PRO A 2 -24.01 12.30 8.98
CA PRO A 2 -23.68 13.71 8.82
C PRO A 2 -22.63 13.81 7.69
N SER A 3 -22.35 14.99 7.12
CA SER A 3 -21.10 15.30 6.38
C SER A 3 -20.85 14.69 4.97
N ASN A 4 -21.82 14.61 4.06
CA ASN A 4 -21.51 14.10 2.71
C ASN A 4 -20.76 15.13 1.84
N SER A 5 -21.14 16.41 1.88
CA SER A 5 -20.49 17.46 1.07
C SER A 5 -19.03 17.71 1.47
N THR A 6 -18.75 17.77 2.77
CA THR A 6 -17.38 18.00 3.27
C THR A 6 -16.47 16.82 2.97
N LYS A 7 -16.93 15.57 3.13
CA LYS A 7 -16.16 14.39 2.75
C LYS A 7 -15.89 14.32 1.25
N ILE A 8 -16.88 14.65 0.42
CA ILE A 8 -16.70 14.70 -1.04
C ILE A 8 -15.67 15.77 -1.40
N LEU A 9 -15.79 16.98 -0.83
CA LEU A 9 -14.82 18.06 -1.03
C LEU A 9 -13.40 17.63 -0.64
N LEU A 10 -13.24 16.99 0.53
CA LEU A 10 -11.93 16.54 0.99
C LEU A 10 -11.35 15.42 0.11
N LEU A 11 -12.19 14.51 -0.40
CA LEU A 11 -11.74 13.48 -1.34
C LEU A 11 -11.36 14.07 -2.70
N THR A 12 -12.09 15.07 -3.20
CA THR A 12 -11.74 15.72 -4.47
C THR A 12 -10.48 16.55 -4.35
N THR A 13 -10.25 17.26 -3.24
CA THR A 13 -8.99 17.99 -3.00
C THR A 13 -7.83 17.03 -2.79
N LEU A 14 -8.05 15.87 -2.16
CA LEU A 14 -7.03 14.83 -2.01
C LEU A 14 -6.56 14.29 -3.36
N VAL A 15 -7.49 13.93 -4.25
CA VAL A 15 -7.15 13.51 -5.62
C VAL A 15 -6.55 14.67 -6.42
N GLY A 16 -7.06 15.89 -6.26
CA GLY A 16 -6.53 17.10 -6.89
C GLY A 16 -5.08 17.37 -6.51
N GLY A 17 -4.71 17.19 -5.24
CA GLY A 17 -3.32 17.32 -4.77
C GLY A 17 -2.38 16.31 -5.44
N VAL A 18 -2.82 15.05 -5.58
CA VAL A 18 -2.06 14.03 -6.32
C VAL A 18 -1.89 14.44 -7.78
N LEU A 19 -2.97 14.80 -8.48
CA LEU A 19 -2.91 15.20 -9.89
C LEU A 19 -1.98 16.40 -10.11
N MET A 20 -2.06 17.43 -9.25
CA MET A 20 -1.18 18.60 -9.31
C MET A 20 0.29 18.22 -9.13
N SER A 21 0.61 17.28 -8.23
CA SER A 21 2.00 16.83 -8.04
C SER A 21 2.55 16.05 -9.22
N VAL A 22 1.70 15.31 -9.94
CA VAL A 22 2.12 14.50 -11.10
C VAL A 22 2.32 15.36 -12.35
N SER A 23 1.47 16.37 -12.54
CA SER A 23 1.51 17.24 -13.73
C SER A 23 2.42 18.46 -13.59
N SER A 24 2.97 18.72 -12.40
CA SER A 24 3.78 19.91 -12.17
C SER A 24 5.15 19.84 -12.87
N ASN A 25 5.48 20.90 -13.59
CA ASN A 25 6.80 21.05 -14.23
C ASN A 25 7.90 21.53 -13.27
N SER A 26 7.55 22.04 -12.08
CA SER A 26 8.50 22.56 -11.10
C SER A 26 8.38 21.83 -9.76
N TRP A 27 9.50 21.68 -9.06
CA TRP A 27 9.55 21.07 -7.72
C TRP A 27 8.69 21.80 -6.69
N LEU A 28 8.54 23.12 -6.82
CA LEU A 28 7.65 23.90 -5.96
C LEU A 28 6.17 23.53 -6.20
N GLY A 29 5.77 23.35 -7.47
CA GLY A 29 4.43 22.88 -7.82
C GLY A 29 4.16 21.46 -7.29
N ALA A 30 5.15 20.57 -7.40
CA ALA A 30 5.08 19.22 -6.83
C ALA A 30 4.90 19.27 -5.30
N TRP A 31 5.66 20.12 -4.61
CA TRP A 31 5.55 20.33 -3.17
C TRP A 31 4.16 20.86 -2.77
N MET A 32 3.62 21.84 -3.49
CA MET A 32 2.27 22.35 -3.26
C MET A 32 1.20 21.25 -3.37
N GLY A 33 1.29 20.39 -4.38
CA GLY A 33 0.38 19.25 -4.55
C GLY A 33 0.44 18.27 -3.37
N LEU A 34 1.65 17.98 -2.88
CA LEU A 34 1.85 17.13 -1.71
C LEU A 34 1.29 17.74 -0.42
N GLU A 35 1.36 19.07 -0.24
CA GLU A 35 0.76 19.76 0.92
C GLU A 35 -0.76 19.80 0.87
N ILE A 36 -1.36 20.03 -0.30
CA ILE A 36 -2.82 19.94 -0.49
C ILE A 36 -3.32 18.53 -0.13
N ASN A 37 -2.58 17.50 -0.54
CA ASN A 37 -2.88 16.11 -0.17
C ASN A 37 -2.81 15.89 1.36
N LEU A 38 -1.77 16.40 2.03
CA LEU A 38 -1.65 16.34 3.49
C LEU A 38 -2.82 17.03 4.21
N MET A 39 -3.13 18.27 3.82
CA MET A 39 -4.16 19.09 4.48
C MET A 39 -5.58 18.54 4.27
N SER A 40 -5.84 17.90 3.13
CA SER A 40 -7.12 17.25 2.85
C SER A 40 -7.29 15.92 3.60
N PHE A 41 -6.19 15.19 3.84
CA PHE A 41 -6.27 13.86 4.45
C PHE A 41 -6.41 13.89 5.97
N ILE A 42 -5.82 14.86 6.67
CA ILE A 42 -5.91 14.94 8.14
C ILE A 42 -7.36 15.06 8.66
N PRO A 43 -8.23 15.92 8.06
CA PRO A 43 -9.65 15.96 8.44
C PRO A 43 -10.41 14.67 8.10
N LEU A 44 -9.99 13.91 7.09
CA LEU A 44 -10.59 12.61 6.79
C LEU A 44 -10.22 11.56 7.85
N MET A 45 -9.02 11.64 8.42
CA MET A 45 -8.54 10.75 9.49
C MET A 45 -9.14 11.07 10.85
N SER A 46 -9.20 12.36 11.19
CA SER A 46 -9.55 12.81 12.53
C SER A 46 -11.05 12.65 12.81
N ASN A 47 -11.35 11.96 13.91
CA ASN A 47 -12.69 11.94 14.50
C ASN A 47 -12.53 12.39 15.93
N VAL A 48 -13.05 13.58 16.26
CA VAL A 48 -12.91 14.22 17.58
C VAL A 48 -13.40 13.32 18.73
N LYS A 49 -14.29 12.37 18.43
CA LYS A 49 -14.83 11.43 19.42
C LYS A 49 -13.89 10.27 19.80
N ASN A 50 -12.92 9.94 18.95
CA ASN A 50 -12.05 8.79 19.13
C ASN A 50 -10.60 9.24 19.36
N MET A 51 -10.08 9.03 20.57
CA MET A 51 -8.70 9.38 20.93
C MET A 51 -7.65 8.71 20.02
N TYR A 52 -7.89 7.45 19.62
CA TYR A 52 -7.00 6.73 18.70
C TYR A 52 -6.92 7.37 17.32
N ASN A 53 -8.05 7.87 16.79
CA ASN A 53 -8.07 8.56 15.50
C ASN A 53 -7.33 9.90 15.58
N THR A 54 -7.48 10.63 16.70
CA THR A 54 -6.78 11.90 16.90
C THR A 54 -5.27 11.69 17.03
N GLU A 55 -4.82 10.69 17.79
CA GLU A 55 -3.40 10.36 17.92
C GLU A 55 -2.78 9.94 16.59
N ALA A 56 -3.47 9.10 15.80
CA ALA A 56 -3.02 8.70 14.47
C ALA A 56 -2.91 9.91 13.52
N SER A 57 -3.87 10.83 13.55
CA SER A 57 -3.83 12.04 12.72
C SER A 57 -2.66 12.96 13.08
N LEU A 58 -2.33 13.08 14.38
CA LEU A 58 -1.19 13.86 14.85
C LEU A 58 0.15 13.22 14.45
N LYS A 59 0.30 11.89 14.61
CA LYS A 59 1.49 11.15 14.15
C LYS A 59 1.71 11.32 12.65
N TYR A 60 0.63 11.21 11.86
CA TYR A 60 0.70 11.42 10.41
C TYR A 60 1.12 12.86 10.07
N PHE A 61 0.49 13.86 10.67
CA PHE A 61 0.82 15.27 10.43
C PHE A 61 2.28 15.58 10.69
N ILE A 62 2.81 15.24 11.86
CA ILE A 62 4.18 15.57 12.26
C ILE A 62 5.20 14.99 11.27
N VAL A 63 5.05 13.72 10.91
CA VAL A 63 6.00 13.04 10.02
C VAL A 63 5.91 13.58 8.60
N GLN A 64 4.71 13.83 8.09
CA GLN A 64 4.51 14.28 6.71
C GLN A 64 4.90 15.75 6.50
N VAL A 65 4.72 16.61 7.52
CA VAL A 65 5.24 17.99 7.51
C VAL A 65 6.76 18.02 7.61
N LEU A 66 7.37 17.15 8.44
CA LEU A 66 8.82 17.00 8.46
C LEU A 66 9.34 16.58 7.08
N ALA A 67 8.68 15.63 6.43
CA ALA A 67 9.03 15.17 5.10
C ALA A 67 8.87 16.26 4.03
N SER A 68 7.85 17.11 4.12
CA SER A 68 7.64 18.19 3.16
C SER A 68 8.62 19.35 3.35
N ALA A 69 8.93 19.72 4.59
CA ALA A 69 9.92 20.74 4.91
C ALA A 69 11.32 20.31 4.47
N THR A 70 11.69 19.05 4.73
CA THR A 70 12.97 18.49 4.25
C THR A 70 13.01 18.42 2.73
N LEU A 71 11.92 18.06 2.04
CA LEU A 71 11.86 18.11 0.58
C LEU A 71 12.14 19.51 0.04
N LEU A 72 11.47 20.53 0.57
CA LEU A 72 11.65 21.91 0.11
C LEU A 72 13.08 22.38 0.37
N PHE A 73 13.65 22.07 1.55
CA PHE A 73 15.04 22.37 1.86
C PHE A 73 16.00 21.72 0.86
N MET A 74 15.85 20.42 0.56
CA MET A 74 16.71 19.73 -0.39
C MET A 74 16.60 20.28 -1.81
N VAL A 75 15.40 20.66 -2.25
CA VAL A 75 15.18 21.28 -3.57
C VAL A 75 15.89 22.63 -3.66
N VAL A 76 15.75 23.49 -2.65
CA VAL A 76 16.42 24.80 -2.63
C VAL A 76 17.94 24.64 -2.58
N MET A 77 18.44 23.69 -1.79
CA MET A 77 19.87 23.38 -1.75
C MET A 77 20.36 22.89 -3.11
N LYS A 78 19.61 22.02 -3.80
CA LYS A 78 19.94 21.55 -5.15
C LYS A 78 20.06 22.73 -6.13
N THR A 79 19.06 23.61 -6.18
CA THR A 79 19.08 24.75 -7.10
C THR A 79 20.27 25.68 -6.85
N LEU A 80 20.58 25.96 -5.57
CA LEU A 80 21.73 26.79 -5.21
C LEU A 80 23.06 26.13 -5.60
N THR A 81 23.18 24.80 -5.46
CA THR A 81 24.41 24.10 -5.84
C THR A 81 24.61 24.00 -7.35
N GLU A 82 23.54 23.79 -8.12
CA GLU A 82 23.60 23.70 -9.59
C GLU A 82 23.97 25.06 -10.22
N ASP A 83 23.46 26.16 -9.67
CA ASP A 83 23.79 27.51 -10.16
C ASP A 83 25.26 27.92 -9.86
N LEU A 84 25.87 27.36 -8.81
CA LEU A 84 27.25 27.70 -8.39
C LEU A 84 28.32 26.80 -9.01
N PHE A 85 28.02 25.53 -9.31
CA PHE A 85 28.97 24.55 -9.84
C PHE A 85 28.46 23.97 -11.17
N THR A 86 28.72 24.67 -12.27
CA THR A 86 28.19 24.35 -13.60
C THR A 86 28.80 23.10 -14.27
N PHE A 87 29.81 22.45 -13.66
CA PHE A 87 30.60 21.42 -14.36
C PHE A 87 30.41 19.98 -13.90
N GLU A 88 29.74 19.68 -12.79
CA GLU A 88 29.44 18.28 -12.44
C GLU A 88 28.04 18.16 -11.81
N THR A 89 27.14 17.47 -12.50
CA THR A 89 25.92 16.94 -11.90
C THR A 89 26.32 15.94 -10.82
N ASN A 90 26.28 16.37 -9.56
CA ASN A 90 26.63 15.49 -8.44
C ASN A 90 25.68 14.27 -8.42
N PRO A 91 26.19 13.02 -8.50
CA PRO A 91 25.37 11.81 -8.56
C PRO A 91 24.55 11.57 -7.28
N TYR A 92 24.88 12.31 -6.21
CA TYR A 92 24.18 12.25 -4.94
C TYR A 92 22.92 13.14 -4.87
N THR A 93 22.75 14.10 -5.78
CA THR A 93 21.59 15.01 -5.79
C THR A 93 20.23 14.29 -5.93
N PRO A 94 20.02 13.29 -6.82
CA PRO A 94 18.75 12.55 -6.86
C PRO A 94 18.51 11.75 -5.57
N MET A 95 19.56 11.15 -4.99
CA MET A 95 19.47 10.40 -3.73
C MET A 95 18.96 11.28 -2.59
N ILE A 96 19.46 12.49 -2.48
CA ILE A 96 19.11 13.47 -1.44
C ILE A 96 17.61 13.82 -1.52
N ILE A 97 17.07 14.06 -2.73
CA ILE A 97 15.64 14.38 -2.92
C ILE A 97 14.74 13.16 -2.73
N CYS A 98 15.22 11.95 -3.03
CA CYS A 98 14.45 10.73 -2.77
C CYS A 98 14.24 10.48 -1.27
N THR A 99 15.14 10.91 -0.37
CA THR A 99 15.03 10.64 1.08
C THR A 99 13.70 11.13 1.71
N PRO A 100 13.23 12.37 1.52
CA PRO A 100 11.92 12.80 2.03
C PRO A 100 10.74 12.09 1.34
N LEU A 101 10.84 11.75 0.05
CA LEU A 101 9.79 11.02 -0.65
C LEU A 101 9.62 9.58 -0.12
N LEU A 102 10.73 8.95 0.27
CA LEU A 102 10.74 7.65 0.96
C LEU A 102 10.12 7.74 2.36
N LEU A 103 10.37 8.82 3.10
CA LEU A 103 9.70 9.10 4.37
C LEU A 103 8.18 9.19 4.16
N LYS A 104 7.72 9.93 3.13
CA LYS A 104 6.29 10.07 2.82
C LYS A 104 5.61 8.77 2.43
N SER A 105 6.28 7.92 1.64
CA SER A 105 5.75 6.63 1.18
C SER A 105 5.83 5.51 2.24
N GLY A 106 6.57 5.73 3.33
CA GLY A 106 6.69 4.77 4.45
C GLY A 106 7.62 3.60 4.14
N ALA A 107 8.61 3.78 3.27
CA ALA A 107 9.63 2.76 3.01
C ALA A 107 10.59 2.61 4.20
N ALA A 108 11.08 1.40 4.46
CA ALA A 108 12.10 1.21 5.50
C ALA A 108 13.45 1.81 5.03
N PRO A 109 14.26 2.40 5.93
CA PRO A 109 14.16 2.41 7.40
C PRO A 109 13.13 3.39 7.98
N LEU A 110 12.61 4.33 7.20
CA LEU A 110 11.72 5.43 7.63
C LEU A 110 10.24 5.02 7.81
N HIS A 111 9.98 3.77 8.16
CA HIS A 111 8.66 3.15 8.17
C HIS A 111 7.93 3.20 9.52
N TRP A 112 8.59 3.63 10.61
CA TRP A 112 8.09 3.45 11.98
C TRP A 112 6.74 4.14 12.25
N TRP A 113 6.49 5.26 11.58
CA TRP A 113 5.23 5.99 11.69
C TRP A 113 4.06 5.21 11.12
N PHE A 114 4.31 4.33 10.15
CA PHE A 114 3.28 3.76 9.31
C PHE A 114 2.43 2.70 10.02
N PRO A 115 2.99 1.72 10.77
CA PRO A 115 2.19 0.83 11.63
C PRO A 115 1.39 1.60 12.69
N GLY A 116 2.01 2.57 13.38
CA GLY A 116 1.38 3.32 14.46
C GLY A 116 0.20 4.20 14.01
N VAL A 117 0.27 4.77 12.81
CA VAL A 117 -0.85 5.50 12.22
C VAL A 117 -1.98 4.54 11.84
N MET A 118 -1.66 3.42 11.22
CA MET A 118 -2.67 2.47 10.70
C MET A 118 -3.50 1.79 11.78
N GLU A 119 -2.95 1.53 12.97
CA GLU A 119 -3.74 0.94 14.06
C GLU A 119 -4.89 1.85 14.52
N GLY A 120 -4.73 3.17 14.45
CA GLY A 120 -5.75 4.14 14.86
C GLY A 120 -6.77 4.53 13.77
N LEU A 121 -6.63 4.05 12.54
CA LEU A 121 -7.48 4.47 11.41
C LEU A 121 -8.72 3.61 11.19
N SER A 122 -9.73 4.17 10.52
CA SER A 122 -10.87 3.41 9.99
C SER A 122 -10.46 2.65 8.72
N TRP A 123 -11.16 1.56 8.39
CA TRP A 123 -10.84 0.74 7.22
C TRP A 123 -10.80 1.53 5.89
N GLU A 124 -11.72 2.50 5.70
CA GLU A 124 -11.73 3.36 4.51
C GLU A 124 -10.44 4.20 4.42
N ASN A 125 -10.02 4.78 5.54
CA ASN A 125 -8.81 5.60 5.60
C ASN A 125 -7.53 4.74 5.49
N CYS A 126 -7.55 3.49 5.98
CA CYS A 126 -6.46 2.54 5.77
C CYS A 126 -6.25 2.27 4.28
N ALA A 127 -7.33 2.08 3.50
CA ALA A 127 -7.22 1.90 2.05
C ALA A 127 -6.64 3.14 1.36
N LEU A 128 -7.09 4.34 1.71
CA LEU A 128 -6.56 5.60 1.16
C LEU A 128 -5.07 5.78 1.47
N LEU A 129 -4.64 5.46 2.69
CA LEU A 129 -3.24 5.57 3.11
C LEU A 129 -2.34 4.54 2.42
N MET A 130 -2.83 3.32 2.15
CA MET A 130 -2.06 2.32 1.42
C MET A 130 -1.96 2.57 -0.09
N THR A 131 -2.90 3.32 -0.67
CA THR A 131 -3.01 3.53 -2.12
C THR A 131 -2.72 4.97 -2.51
N VAL A 132 -3.69 5.87 -2.37
CA VAL A 132 -3.63 7.24 -2.87
C VAL A 132 -2.46 8.03 -2.26
N GLN A 133 -2.18 7.85 -0.96
CA GLN A 133 -1.06 8.54 -0.31
C GLN A 133 0.32 8.09 -0.81
N LYS A 134 0.43 6.86 -1.35
CA LYS A 134 1.69 6.37 -1.94
C LYS A 134 1.86 6.79 -3.41
N ALA A 135 0.78 7.15 -4.11
CA ALA A 135 0.81 7.47 -5.54
C ALA A 135 1.71 8.66 -5.87
N ALA A 136 1.50 9.81 -5.22
CA ALA A 136 2.25 11.03 -5.50
C ALA A 136 3.76 10.90 -5.17
N PRO A 137 4.17 10.41 -3.99
CA PRO A 137 5.60 10.24 -3.70
C PRO A 137 6.29 9.24 -4.63
N LEU A 138 5.64 8.13 -4.99
CA LEU A 138 6.23 7.14 -5.90
C LEU A 138 6.35 7.67 -7.33
N MET A 139 5.39 8.46 -7.82
CA MET A 139 5.50 9.11 -9.14
C MET A 139 6.62 10.15 -9.17
N LEU A 140 6.74 10.99 -8.14
CA LEU A 140 7.86 11.95 -8.08
C LEU A 140 9.22 11.26 -8.00
N MET A 141 9.26 10.10 -7.35
CA MET A 141 10.46 9.27 -7.32
C MET A 141 10.78 8.63 -8.69
N SER A 142 9.79 8.32 -9.53
CA SER A 142 10.07 7.71 -10.84
C SER A 142 10.92 8.61 -11.73
N TYR A 143 10.76 9.92 -11.65
CA TYR A 143 11.55 10.89 -12.41
C TYR A 143 13.01 11.02 -11.95
N LEU A 144 13.35 10.53 -10.76
CA LEU A 144 14.66 10.75 -10.14
C LEU A 144 15.46 9.48 -9.86
N ILE A 145 14.78 8.33 -9.73
CA ILE A 145 15.43 7.13 -9.22
C ILE A 145 16.40 6.56 -10.25
N GLU A 146 17.64 6.39 -9.79
CA GLU A 146 18.67 5.61 -10.46
C GLU A 146 19.08 4.40 -9.60
N ILE A 147 19.69 3.40 -10.23
CA ILE A 147 20.25 2.24 -9.55
C ILE A 147 21.54 2.69 -8.85
N ASN A 148 21.48 2.85 -7.54
CA ASN A 148 22.60 3.23 -6.68
C ASN A 148 22.62 2.35 -5.42
N VAL A 149 23.76 2.32 -4.72
CA VAL A 149 23.90 1.55 -3.46
C VAL A 149 22.84 1.95 -2.44
N PHE A 150 22.48 3.24 -2.40
CA PHE A 150 21.41 3.74 -1.53
C PHE A 150 20.05 3.15 -1.86
N THR A 151 19.62 3.20 -3.13
CA THR A 151 18.30 2.67 -3.53
C THR A 151 18.22 1.15 -3.32
N LEU A 152 19.31 0.42 -3.61
CA LEU A 152 19.42 -1.01 -3.32
C LEU A 152 19.31 -1.31 -1.81
N SER A 153 19.95 -0.52 -0.95
CA SER A 153 19.87 -0.70 0.51
C SER A 153 18.45 -0.53 1.04
N ILE A 154 17.70 0.46 0.53
CA ILE A 154 16.31 0.73 0.91
C ILE A 154 15.38 -0.40 0.42
N ILE A 155 15.62 -0.92 -0.79
CA ILE A 155 14.88 -2.07 -1.32
C ILE A 155 15.06 -3.28 -0.40
N LEU A 156 16.30 -3.61 -0.03
CA LEU A 156 16.58 -4.74 0.87
C LEU A 156 15.94 -4.54 2.24
N LEU A 157 16.11 -3.36 2.84
CA LEU A 157 15.54 -3.06 4.16
C LEU A 157 14.00 -3.09 4.13
N SER A 158 13.36 -2.53 3.11
CA SER A 158 11.88 -2.51 3.01
C SER A 158 11.28 -3.90 2.83
N THR A 159 11.91 -4.77 2.03
CA THR A 159 11.44 -6.15 1.85
C THR A 159 11.69 -7.02 3.09
N ILE A 160 12.84 -6.88 3.75
CA ILE A 160 13.17 -7.64 4.97
C ILE A 160 12.30 -7.17 6.15
N VAL A 161 12.19 -5.86 6.37
CA VAL A 161 11.39 -5.34 7.50
C VAL A 161 9.90 -5.58 7.28
N GLY A 162 9.41 -5.42 6.06
CA GLY A 162 8.01 -5.73 5.73
C GLY A 162 7.68 -7.21 5.91
N SER A 163 8.62 -8.11 5.64
CA SER A 163 8.41 -9.54 5.82
C SER A 163 8.50 -10.00 7.28
N ILE A 164 9.59 -9.67 7.97
CA ILE A 164 9.82 -10.09 9.36
C ILE A 164 8.87 -9.38 10.32
N GLY A 165 8.64 -8.08 10.13
CA GLY A 165 7.79 -7.27 11.00
C GLY A 165 6.33 -7.74 11.06
N GLY A 166 5.83 -8.34 9.97
CA GLY A 166 4.46 -8.86 9.90
C GLY A 166 4.25 -10.19 10.64
N LEU A 167 5.29 -10.99 10.85
CA LEU A 167 5.17 -12.35 11.42
C LEU A 167 4.59 -12.36 12.84
N ASN A 168 4.99 -11.38 13.66
CA ASN A 168 4.62 -11.32 15.07
C ASN A 168 3.38 -10.48 15.35
N GLN A 169 2.68 -10.03 14.31
CA GLN A 169 1.51 -9.17 14.48
C GLN A 169 0.21 -9.98 14.59
N THR A 170 -0.69 -9.50 15.46
CA THR A 170 -2.03 -10.07 15.65
C THR A 170 -3.15 -9.16 15.18
N SER A 171 -2.89 -7.85 15.04
CA SER A 171 -3.85 -6.89 14.50
C SER A 171 -3.85 -6.95 12.97
N MET A 172 -5.03 -7.06 12.35
CA MET A 172 -5.14 -7.15 10.88
C MET A 172 -4.62 -5.88 10.19
N ARG A 173 -4.72 -4.73 10.85
CA ARG A 173 -4.21 -3.45 10.33
C ARG A 173 -2.69 -3.43 10.25
N SER A 174 -1.98 -3.88 11.27
CA SER A 174 -0.51 -3.94 11.26
C SER A 174 0.01 -5.00 10.30
N ILE A 175 -0.68 -6.12 10.12
CA ILE A 175 -0.28 -7.12 9.11
C ILE A 175 -0.34 -6.51 7.69
N LEU A 176 -1.39 -5.74 7.39
CA LEU A 176 -1.49 -5.00 6.14
C LEU A 176 -0.48 -3.86 6.02
N THR A 177 -0.04 -3.26 7.12
CA THR A 177 1.03 -2.25 7.05
C THR A 177 2.35 -2.87 6.63
N TYR A 178 2.78 -3.92 7.32
CA TYR A 178 4.03 -4.59 7.01
C TYR A 178 4.03 -5.19 5.60
N SER A 179 2.88 -5.69 5.14
CA SER A 179 2.79 -6.10 3.75
C SER A 179 2.91 -4.97 2.75
N SER A 180 2.28 -3.82 2.99
CA SER A 180 2.42 -2.68 2.10
C SER A 180 3.82 -2.04 2.16
N ILE A 181 4.59 -2.24 3.24
CA ILE A 181 6.03 -1.93 3.29
C ILE A 181 6.81 -2.90 2.39
N ASN A 182 6.49 -4.20 2.40
CA ASN A 182 7.10 -5.15 1.47
C ASN A 182 6.76 -4.80 0.00
N HIS A 183 5.49 -4.53 -0.32
CA HIS A 183 5.09 -4.12 -1.67
C HIS A 183 5.75 -2.79 -2.09
N THR A 184 6.03 -1.85 -1.18
CA THR A 184 6.86 -0.69 -1.54
C THR A 184 8.27 -1.06 -1.95
N GLY A 185 8.89 -2.07 -1.33
CA GLY A 185 10.18 -2.59 -1.78
C GLY A 185 10.13 -3.12 -3.21
N TRP A 186 9.10 -3.92 -3.53
CA TRP A 186 8.86 -4.38 -4.90
C TRP A 186 8.60 -3.25 -5.90
N MET A 187 7.86 -2.22 -5.49
CA MET A 187 7.60 -1.05 -6.32
C MET A 187 8.88 -0.25 -6.59
N LEU A 188 9.76 -0.10 -5.59
CA LEU A 188 11.06 0.54 -5.77
C LEU A 188 11.96 -0.25 -6.74
N ILE A 189 11.94 -1.59 -6.70
CA ILE A 189 12.62 -2.42 -7.71
C ILE A 189 12.05 -2.14 -9.10
N ALA A 190 10.72 -2.17 -9.23
CA ALA A 190 10.07 -1.91 -10.51
C ALA A 190 10.48 -0.54 -11.07
N LEU A 191 10.48 0.51 -10.23
CA LEU A 191 10.94 1.86 -10.58
C LEU A 191 12.36 1.87 -11.13
N THR A 192 13.30 1.16 -10.48
CA THR A 192 14.69 1.10 -10.95
C THR A 192 14.88 0.35 -12.27
N THR A 193 13.95 -0.54 -12.64
CA THR A 193 14.06 -1.32 -13.88
C THR A 193 13.41 -0.62 -15.07
N SER A 194 12.20 -0.08 -14.89
CA SER A 194 11.52 0.76 -15.90
C SER A 194 10.30 1.45 -15.29
N GLU A 195 9.99 2.65 -15.78
CA GLU A 195 8.87 3.45 -15.30
C GLU A 195 7.51 2.77 -15.55
N ASN A 196 7.34 2.14 -16.71
CA ASN A 196 6.10 1.47 -17.08
C ASN A 196 5.79 0.28 -16.16
N LEU A 197 6.80 -0.49 -15.75
CA LEU A 197 6.59 -1.65 -14.88
C LEU A 197 6.11 -1.25 -13.49
N TRP A 198 6.62 -0.14 -12.95
CA TRP A 198 6.14 0.35 -11.67
C TRP A 198 4.66 0.77 -11.74
N LEU A 199 4.25 1.48 -12.79
CA LEU A 199 2.85 1.87 -12.97
C LEU A 199 1.94 0.64 -12.99
N VAL A 200 2.30 -0.40 -13.76
CA VAL A 200 1.54 -1.66 -13.79
C VAL A 200 1.49 -2.31 -12.41
N TYR A 201 2.63 -2.37 -11.69
CA TYR A 201 2.69 -2.93 -10.35
C TYR A 201 1.78 -2.17 -9.38
N PHE A 202 1.84 -0.84 -9.37
CA PHE A 202 1.05 0.01 -8.47
C PHE A 202 -0.45 -0.12 -8.73
N MET A 203 -0.87 -0.18 -10.01
CA MET A 203 -2.28 -0.37 -10.36
C MET A 203 -2.79 -1.73 -9.86
N ILE A 204 -2.05 -2.81 -10.09
CA ILE A 204 -2.43 -4.14 -9.59
C ILE A 204 -2.44 -4.16 -8.05
N TYR A 205 -1.41 -3.64 -7.40
CA TYR A 205 -1.35 -3.56 -5.94
C TYR A 205 -2.53 -2.75 -5.35
N SER A 206 -2.89 -1.62 -5.94
CA SER A 206 -3.98 -0.77 -5.45
C SER A 206 -5.34 -1.48 -5.52
N THR A 207 -5.61 -2.23 -6.59
CA THR A 207 -6.83 -3.04 -6.71
C THR A 207 -6.88 -4.17 -5.68
N LEU A 208 -5.76 -4.86 -5.44
CA LEU A 208 -5.65 -5.92 -4.44
C LEU A 208 -5.81 -5.39 -3.02
N ALA A 209 -5.18 -4.26 -2.69
CA ALA A 209 -5.31 -3.62 -1.38
C ALA A 209 -6.77 -3.21 -1.09
N LEU A 210 -7.48 -2.66 -2.08
CA LEU A 210 -8.90 -2.34 -1.97
C LEU A 210 -9.76 -3.60 -1.79
N ALA A 211 -9.47 -4.67 -2.51
CA ALA A 211 -10.16 -5.95 -2.37
C ALA A 211 -10.05 -6.49 -0.94
N VAL A 212 -8.83 -6.57 -0.39
CA VAL A 212 -8.59 -7.08 0.97
C VAL A 212 -9.26 -6.22 2.04
N VAL A 213 -9.10 -4.89 1.98
CA VAL A 213 -9.72 -3.99 2.97
C VAL A 213 -11.24 -4.06 2.90
N SER A 214 -11.82 -4.15 1.70
CA SER A 214 -13.26 -4.31 1.55
C SER A 214 -13.76 -5.62 2.16
N ALA A 215 -13.05 -6.73 1.95
CA ALA A 215 -13.40 -8.03 2.51
C ALA A 215 -13.31 -8.04 4.05
N ILE A 216 -12.28 -7.42 4.63
CA ILE A 216 -12.13 -7.31 6.09
C ILE A 216 -13.19 -6.39 6.70
N LYS A 217 -13.53 -5.29 6.02
CA LYS A 217 -14.59 -4.39 6.48
C LYS A 217 -15.94 -5.09 6.56
N LEU A 218 -16.23 -5.99 5.61
CA LEU A 218 -17.46 -6.78 5.62
C LEU A 218 -17.51 -7.80 6.76
N SER A 219 -16.38 -8.43 7.08
CA SER A 219 -16.28 -9.36 8.21
C SER A 219 -16.18 -8.66 9.57
N SER A 220 -15.95 -7.34 9.59
CA SER A 220 -15.76 -6.52 10.80
C SER A 220 -14.65 -7.01 11.73
N THR A 221 -13.66 -7.73 11.19
CA THR A 221 -12.57 -8.33 11.97
C THR A 221 -11.39 -7.35 12.13
N SER A 222 -10.96 -7.08 13.36
CA SER A 222 -9.76 -6.28 13.65
C SER A 222 -8.56 -7.10 14.10
N PHE A 223 -8.81 -8.26 14.72
CA PHE A 223 -7.77 -9.19 15.21
C PHE A 223 -7.94 -10.57 14.58
N ILE A 224 -6.84 -11.31 14.44
CA ILE A 224 -6.85 -12.68 13.89
C ILE A 224 -7.85 -13.57 14.65
N ASN A 225 -7.92 -13.46 15.99
CA ASN A 225 -8.80 -14.32 16.80
C ASN A 225 -10.30 -14.13 16.49
N GLN A 226 -10.70 -12.93 16.04
CA GLN A 226 -12.10 -12.65 15.69
C GLN A 226 -12.52 -13.33 14.38
N THR A 227 -11.56 -13.71 13.52
CA THR A 227 -11.85 -14.40 12.25
C THR A 227 -12.54 -15.75 12.46
N MET A 228 -12.30 -16.39 13.62
CA MET A 228 -12.91 -17.66 14.02
C MET A 228 -14.44 -17.55 14.21
N MET A 229 -14.91 -16.48 14.85
CA MET A 229 -16.23 -16.41 15.48
C MET A 229 -17.36 -15.90 14.56
N THR A 230 -17.15 -15.85 13.25
CA THR A 230 -18.14 -15.28 12.31
C THR A 230 -19.11 -16.36 11.78
N ASN A 231 -20.42 -16.15 12.01
CA ASN A 231 -21.58 -17.03 11.71
C ASN A 231 -21.70 -17.52 10.24
N LYS A 232 -22.52 -18.55 9.95
CA LYS A 232 -22.82 -19.14 8.61
C LYS A 232 -22.87 -18.21 7.39
N ASP A 233 -23.48 -17.02 7.46
CA ASP A 233 -23.50 -16.05 6.34
C ASP A 233 -22.10 -15.51 5.99
N ALA A 234 -21.12 -15.76 6.85
CA ALA A 234 -19.70 -15.46 6.68
C ALA A 234 -18.95 -16.50 5.83
N ALA A 235 -19.53 -17.61 5.38
CA ALA A 235 -18.79 -18.56 4.53
C ALA A 235 -18.29 -17.89 3.24
N LEU A 236 -19.15 -17.12 2.57
CA LEU A 236 -18.76 -16.32 1.42
C LEU A 236 -17.73 -15.25 1.83
N MET A 237 -17.93 -14.53 2.94
CA MET A 237 -17.00 -13.49 3.37
C MET A 237 -15.62 -14.04 3.77
N LYS A 238 -15.56 -15.23 4.36
CA LYS A 238 -14.32 -15.97 4.68
C LYS A 238 -13.60 -16.37 3.40
N PHE A 239 -14.34 -16.91 2.42
CA PHE A 239 -13.78 -17.19 1.09
C PHE A 239 -13.22 -15.93 0.42
N MET A 240 -13.93 -14.81 0.52
CA MET A 240 -13.52 -13.52 -0.03
C MET A 240 -12.26 -12.96 0.65
N MET A 241 -12.17 -13.06 1.98
CA MET A 241 -10.96 -12.69 2.71
C MET A 241 -9.80 -13.60 2.34
N PHE A 242 -10.04 -14.90 2.19
CA PHE A 242 -9.02 -15.85 1.80
C PHE A 242 -8.42 -15.54 0.43
N THR A 243 -9.27 -15.45 -0.58
CA THR A 243 -8.84 -15.27 -1.97
C THR A 243 -8.11 -13.93 -2.13
N SER A 244 -8.62 -12.88 -1.48
CA SER A 244 -7.97 -11.58 -1.48
C SER A 244 -6.60 -11.60 -0.77
N LEU A 245 -6.47 -12.24 0.41
CA LEU A 245 -5.17 -12.35 1.10
C LEU A 245 -4.14 -13.19 0.34
N LEU A 246 -4.56 -14.31 -0.26
CA LEU A 246 -3.66 -15.12 -1.10
C LEU A 246 -3.24 -14.40 -2.37
N SER A 247 -4.15 -13.64 -2.97
CA SER A 247 -3.83 -12.82 -4.14
C SER A 247 -2.81 -11.72 -3.79
N LEU A 248 -2.93 -11.07 -2.63
CA LEU A 248 -1.93 -10.12 -2.11
C LEU A 248 -0.57 -10.80 -1.83
N GLY A 249 -0.58 -12.06 -1.36
CA GLY A 249 0.61 -12.90 -1.22
C GLY A 249 1.32 -13.23 -2.54
N GLY A 250 0.59 -13.20 -3.66
CA GLY A 250 1.12 -13.49 -5.00
C GLY A 250 1.32 -14.98 -5.25
N LEU A 251 0.36 -15.81 -4.84
CA LEU A 251 0.33 -17.22 -5.24
C LEU A 251 -0.12 -17.37 -6.71
N PRO A 252 0.54 -18.20 -7.54
CA PRO A 252 -0.04 -18.66 -8.81
C PRO A 252 -1.26 -19.51 -8.42
N PRO A 253 -2.53 -19.19 -8.78
CA PRO A 253 -3.08 -18.65 -10.03
C PRO A 253 -3.74 -17.24 -9.95
N PHE A 254 -3.44 -16.45 -8.91
CA PHE A 254 -4.12 -15.18 -8.66
C PHE A 254 -3.43 -13.97 -9.31
N LEU A 255 -4.17 -12.85 -9.46
CA LEU A 255 -3.69 -11.62 -10.10
C LEU A 255 -2.36 -11.11 -9.51
N GLY A 256 -2.16 -11.18 -8.20
CA GLY A 256 -0.96 -10.61 -7.56
C GLY A 256 0.34 -11.36 -7.81
N PHE A 257 0.32 -12.54 -8.44
CA PHE A 257 1.54 -13.19 -8.93
C PHE A 257 2.10 -12.48 -10.17
N LEU A 258 1.24 -12.00 -11.06
CA LEU A 258 1.61 -11.35 -12.31
C LEU A 258 2.62 -10.20 -12.16
N PRO A 259 2.40 -9.19 -11.30
CA PRO A 259 3.33 -8.07 -11.20
C PRO A 259 4.67 -8.48 -10.60
N LYS A 260 4.70 -9.44 -9.66
CA LYS A 260 5.96 -9.96 -9.09
C LYS A 260 6.75 -10.73 -10.16
N TRP A 261 6.07 -11.55 -10.95
CA TRP A 261 6.70 -12.34 -12.00
C TRP A 261 7.36 -11.44 -13.06
N ILE A 262 6.66 -10.40 -13.53
CA ILE A 262 7.22 -9.46 -14.52
C ILE A 262 8.43 -8.71 -13.94
N VAL A 263 8.38 -8.28 -12.67
CA VAL A 263 9.51 -7.60 -12.03
C VAL A 263 10.72 -8.53 -11.86
N ILE A 264 10.51 -9.82 -11.52
CA ILE A 264 11.60 -10.80 -11.46
C ILE A 264 12.25 -10.98 -12.83
N GLN A 265 11.44 -11.09 -13.90
CA GLN A 265 11.96 -11.22 -15.26
C GLN A 265 12.81 -10.00 -15.65
N ALA A 266 12.33 -8.79 -15.35
CA ALA A 266 13.07 -7.55 -15.61
C ALA A 266 14.39 -7.49 -14.80
N MET A 267 14.38 -7.92 -13.54
CA MET A 267 15.60 -7.98 -12.72
C MET A 267 16.64 -8.94 -13.30
N ILE A 268 16.23 -10.10 -13.81
CA ILE A 268 17.13 -11.07 -14.43
C ILE A 268 17.75 -10.50 -15.71
N MET A 269 16.94 -9.83 -16.55
CA MET A 269 17.44 -9.17 -17.77
C MET A 269 18.46 -8.08 -17.46
N ASN A 270 18.31 -7.38 -16.33
CA ASN A 270 19.24 -6.33 -15.88
C ASN A 270 20.41 -6.88 -15.02
N ASN A 271 20.67 -8.19 -15.03
CA ASN A 271 21.74 -8.84 -14.25
C ASN A 271 21.65 -8.66 -12.71
N MET A 272 20.47 -8.33 -12.18
CA MET A 272 20.21 -8.17 -10.73
C MET A 272 19.73 -9.48 -10.07
N ALA A 273 20.25 -10.63 -10.53
CA ALA A 273 19.84 -11.95 -10.03
C ALA A 273 20.00 -12.13 -8.51
N PRO A 274 21.09 -11.69 -7.85
CA PRO A 274 21.24 -11.85 -6.40
C PRO A 274 20.14 -11.12 -5.62
N LEU A 275 19.80 -9.88 -6.00
CA LEU A 275 18.72 -9.12 -5.38
C LEU A 275 17.38 -9.83 -5.56
N ALA A 276 17.11 -10.35 -6.76
CA ALA A 276 15.88 -11.08 -7.04
C ALA A 276 15.69 -12.28 -6.11
N THR A 277 16.75 -13.05 -5.81
CA THR A 277 16.64 -14.21 -4.90
C THR A 277 16.23 -13.79 -3.49
N VAL A 278 16.84 -12.74 -2.92
CA VAL A 278 16.51 -12.24 -1.58
C VAL A 278 15.05 -11.77 -1.51
N VAL A 279 14.61 -11.05 -2.53
CA VAL A 279 13.27 -10.48 -2.59
C VAL A 279 12.20 -11.57 -2.77
N VAL A 280 12.50 -12.65 -3.50
CA VAL A 280 11.62 -13.82 -3.59
C VAL A 280 11.52 -14.52 -2.23
N VAL A 281 12.63 -14.77 -1.52
CA VAL A 281 12.61 -15.43 -0.21
C VAL A 281 11.82 -14.63 0.82
N THR A 282 12.02 -13.30 0.89
CA THR A 282 11.25 -12.43 1.81
C THR A 282 9.76 -12.40 1.45
N SER A 283 9.40 -12.53 0.17
CA SER A 283 8.00 -12.63 -0.24
C SER A 283 7.31 -13.92 0.22
N LEU A 284 8.04 -15.05 0.31
CA LEU A 284 7.51 -16.29 0.87
C LEU A 284 7.21 -16.16 2.37
N ILE A 285 8.02 -15.38 3.10
CA ILE A 285 7.74 -15.05 4.51
C ILE A 285 6.43 -14.26 4.62
N THR A 286 6.18 -13.31 3.71
CA THR A 286 4.90 -12.58 3.72
C THR A 286 3.69 -13.47 3.44
N LEU A 287 3.86 -14.44 2.56
CA LEU A 287 2.84 -15.44 2.25
C LEU A 287 2.53 -16.31 3.46
N TYR A 288 3.51 -16.64 4.30
CA TYR A 288 3.30 -17.42 5.51
C TYR A 288 2.33 -16.75 6.51
N TYR A 289 2.48 -15.46 6.83
CA TYR A 289 1.53 -14.83 7.76
C TYR A 289 0.14 -14.65 7.14
N TYR A 290 0.01 -14.54 5.82
CA TYR A 290 -1.30 -14.59 5.17
C TYR A 290 -1.94 -15.98 5.28
N LEU A 291 -1.14 -17.05 5.11
CA LEU A 291 -1.61 -18.41 5.32
C LEU A 291 -2.04 -18.66 6.77
N LYS A 292 -1.37 -18.05 7.75
CA LYS A 292 -1.79 -18.11 9.16
C LYS A 292 -3.19 -17.54 9.37
N ILE A 293 -3.50 -16.39 8.76
CA ILE A 293 -4.83 -15.76 8.83
C ILE A 293 -5.87 -16.58 8.07
N SER A 294 -5.54 -17.10 6.89
CA SER A 294 -6.50 -17.89 6.13
C SER A 294 -6.83 -19.21 6.83
N TYR A 295 -5.82 -19.88 7.37
CA TYR A 295 -6.00 -21.10 8.15
C TYR A 295 -6.87 -20.83 9.37
N SER A 296 -6.67 -19.70 10.05
CA SER A 296 -7.52 -19.31 11.17
C SER A 296 -8.97 -19.12 10.72
N SER A 297 -9.21 -18.49 9.58
CA SER A 297 -10.58 -18.29 9.08
C SER A 297 -11.31 -19.60 8.69
N PHE A 298 -10.60 -20.63 8.24
CA PHE A 298 -11.20 -21.86 7.71
C PHE A 298 -11.20 -23.07 8.65
N VAL A 299 -10.12 -23.30 9.43
CA VAL A 299 -9.85 -24.66 9.94
C VAL A 299 -10.05 -24.87 11.44
N ILE A 300 -10.28 -23.86 12.26
CA ILE A 300 -10.37 -24.09 13.72
C ILE A 300 -11.78 -23.80 14.22
N LEU A 301 -12.58 -24.86 14.36
CA LEU A 301 -13.78 -24.93 15.19
C LEU A 301 -14.82 -23.83 14.89
N ASN A 302 -15.59 -23.99 13.82
CA ASN A 302 -16.94 -23.40 13.78
C ASN A 302 -17.79 -24.11 14.85
N THR A 303 -17.65 -23.73 16.12
CA THR A 303 -18.61 -24.07 17.16
C THR A 303 -19.84 -23.22 16.95
N GLU A 304 -20.70 -23.68 16.06
CA GLU A 304 -21.97 -23.00 15.88
C GLU A 304 -22.98 -23.51 16.89
N PRO A 305 -23.57 -22.62 17.71
CA PRO A 305 -24.74 -23.00 18.47
C PRO A 305 -25.87 -23.30 17.48
N LYS A 306 -26.29 -24.58 17.41
CA LYS A 306 -27.39 -25.04 16.53
C LYS A 306 -28.70 -24.25 16.70
N TRP A 307 -28.83 -23.51 17.80
CA TRP A 307 -30.03 -22.78 18.21
C TRP A 307 -30.15 -21.33 17.71
N ASN A 308 -29.28 -20.86 16.81
CA ASN A 308 -29.42 -19.52 16.24
C ASN A 308 -30.09 -19.55 14.85
N LEU A 309 -31.38 -19.88 14.82
CA LEU A 309 -32.21 -19.94 13.62
C LEU A 309 -32.81 -18.59 13.20
N LYS A 310 -32.48 -17.49 13.88
CA LYS A 310 -32.83 -16.15 13.39
C LYS A 310 -31.83 -15.73 12.32
N LEU A 311 -32.09 -16.20 11.11
CA LEU A 311 -31.61 -15.61 9.87
C LEU A 311 -32.05 -14.14 9.84
N HIS A 312 -31.20 -13.26 10.34
CA HIS A 312 -31.30 -11.86 10.02
C HIS A 312 -30.97 -11.70 8.54
N LYS A 313 -32.02 -11.80 7.70
CA LYS A 313 -32.01 -11.22 6.36
C LYS A 313 -31.64 -9.75 6.49
N ASN A 314 -30.37 -9.41 6.30
CA ASN A 314 -29.96 -8.03 6.19
C ASN A 314 -28.84 -7.84 5.18
N LYS A 315 -29.24 -7.28 4.03
CA LYS A 315 -28.45 -6.49 3.07
C LYS A 315 -27.27 -7.21 2.40
N SER A 316 -27.57 -8.31 1.70
CA SER A 316 -26.69 -8.85 0.64
C SER A 316 -26.37 -7.84 -0.47
N THR A 317 -27.23 -6.82 -0.66
CA THR A 317 -27.06 -5.78 -1.69
C THR A 317 -25.97 -4.74 -1.40
N LYS A 318 -25.44 -4.66 -0.17
CA LYS A 318 -24.36 -3.70 0.16
C LYS A 318 -22.95 -4.16 -0.22
N ASN A 319 -22.80 -5.39 -0.72
CA ASN A 319 -21.49 -6.02 -0.86
C ASN A 319 -21.08 -6.25 -2.33
N ILE A 320 -21.85 -5.73 -3.29
CA ILE A 320 -21.59 -5.94 -4.73
C ILE A 320 -20.19 -5.43 -5.11
N SER A 321 -19.77 -4.26 -4.61
CA SER A 321 -18.45 -3.71 -4.90
C SER A 321 -17.32 -4.60 -4.39
N ALA A 322 -17.44 -5.14 -3.17
CA ALA A 322 -16.46 -6.05 -2.62
C ALA A 322 -16.41 -7.36 -3.43
N MET A 323 -17.57 -7.91 -3.81
CA MET A 323 -17.67 -9.13 -4.65
C MET A 323 -17.03 -8.94 -6.02
N ILE A 324 -17.19 -7.77 -6.65
CA ILE A 324 -16.54 -7.44 -7.92
C ILE A 324 -15.02 -7.35 -7.73
N LEU A 325 -14.55 -6.66 -6.69
CA LEU A 325 -13.11 -6.53 -6.45
C LEU A 325 -12.43 -7.87 -6.22
N THR A 326 -13.07 -8.77 -5.47
CA THR A 326 -12.52 -10.12 -5.23
C THR A 326 -12.65 -11.05 -6.44
N SER A 327 -13.68 -10.88 -7.28
CA SER A 327 -13.76 -11.66 -8.51
C SER A 327 -12.65 -11.26 -9.47
N ILE A 328 -12.33 -9.96 -9.56
CA ILE A 328 -11.17 -9.46 -10.30
C ILE A 328 -9.87 -10.03 -9.73
N SER A 329 -9.68 -10.08 -8.41
CA SER A 329 -8.45 -10.65 -7.83
C SER A 329 -8.29 -12.15 -8.13
N LEU A 330 -9.42 -12.88 -8.23
CA LEU A 330 -9.47 -14.31 -8.53
C LEU A 330 -9.16 -14.62 -9.99
N THR A 331 -9.87 -13.99 -10.92
CA THR A 331 -9.82 -14.34 -12.35
C THR A 331 -8.84 -13.50 -13.15
N GLY A 332 -8.33 -12.42 -12.56
CA GLY A 332 -7.57 -11.41 -13.29
C GLY A 332 -6.31 -11.93 -13.98
N MET A 333 -5.58 -12.88 -13.37
CA MET A 333 -4.39 -13.47 -14.02
C MET A 333 -4.77 -14.24 -15.29
N ALA A 334 -5.79 -15.10 -15.21
CA ALA A 334 -6.28 -15.85 -16.36
C ALA A 334 -6.79 -14.92 -17.47
N ALA A 335 -7.52 -13.86 -17.09
CA ALA A 335 -7.98 -12.84 -18.04
C ALA A 335 -6.81 -12.14 -18.74
N CYS A 336 -5.77 -11.73 -18.00
CA CYS A 336 -4.57 -11.13 -18.59
C CYS A 336 -3.88 -12.07 -19.58
N THR A 337 -3.72 -13.35 -19.25
CA THR A 337 -3.08 -14.33 -20.16
C THR A 337 -3.90 -14.61 -21.42
N ILE A 338 -5.23 -14.57 -21.32
CA ILE A 338 -6.11 -14.73 -22.48
C ILE A 338 -5.98 -13.51 -23.41
N ILE A 339 -5.99 -12.30 -22.84
CA ILE A 339 -5.84 -11.06 -23.62
C ILE A 339 -4.48 -11.02 -24.33
N SER A 340 -3.40 -11.41 -23.65
CA SER A 340 -2.06 -11.41 -24.27
C SER A 340 -1.89 -12.44 -25.38
N ASN A 341 -2.67 -13.53 -25.38
CA ASN A 341 -2.61 -14.56 -26.42
C ASN A 341 -3.49 -14.24 -27.64
N ILE A 342 -4.38 -13.25 -27.54
CA ILE A 342 -5.26 -12.81 -28.64
C ILE A 342 -4.54 -11.78 -29.55
N ASN A 343 -3.48 -11.15 -29.04
CA ASN A 343 -2.63 -10.21 -29.77
C ASN A 343 -1.32 -10.88 -30.20
#